data_AF-A0A060XH48-F1
#
_entry.id   AF-A0A060XH48-F1
#
_cell.length_a   1.000
_cell.length_b   1.000
_cell.length_c   1.000
_cell.angle_alpha   90.00
_cell.angle_beta   90.00
_cell.angle_gamma   90.00
#
_symmetry.space_group_name_H-M   'P 1'
#
loop_
_entity.id
_entity.type
_entity.pdbx_description
1 polymer ?
#
loop_
_entity_poly.entity_id
_entity_poly.type
_entity_poly.pdbx_seq_one_letter_code
_entity_poly.pdbx_strand_id
1 'polypeptide(L)' 'MTLNRLLLRAASASKIGSRSAFTAAKPDHTNPNWLRVGLAFGTSAFLWGLLFKQHSTDVHEYKVRNGLE' A
#
# COMPACT_ATOMS: atom_id res chain seq x y z
N MET A 1 -38.57 19.41 28.91
CA MET A 1 -37.72 20.47 28.32
C MET A 1 -36.24 20.17 28.50
N THR A 2 -35.70 19.16 27.81
CA THR A 2 -34.29 18.75 28.03
C THR A 2 -33.60 18.33 26.73
N LEU A 3 -34.32 17.75 25.78
CA LEU A 3 -33.77 17.32 24.48
C LEU A 3 -33.29 18.47 23.58
N ASN A 4 -34.06 19.55 23.44
CA ASN A 4 -33.64 20.69 22.59
C ASN A 4 -32.31 21.32 23.06
N ARG A 5 -32.06 21.34 24.38
CA ARG A 5 -30.84 21.90 24.95
C ARG A 5 -29.61 21.02 24.67
N LEU A 6 -29.80 19.72 24.56
CA LEU A 6 -28.75 18.77 24.18
C LEU A 6 -28.44 18.86 22.69
N LEU A 7 -29.46 18.98 21.84
CA LEU A 7 -29.29 19.11 20.38
C LEU A 7 -28.62 20.46 20.00
N LEU A 8 -28.97 21.55 20.68
CA LEU A 8 -28.31 22.86 20.51
C LEU A 8 -26.83 22.85 20.95
N ARG A 9 -26.47 22.00 21.92
CA ARG A 9 -25.07 21.82 22.37
C ARG A 9 -24.26 20.95 21.41
N ALA A 10 -24.89 19.96 20.78
CA ALA A 10 -24.26 19.17 19.72
C ALA A 10 -24.02 20.02 18.45
N ALA A 11 -24.96 20.90 18.09
CA ALA A 11 -24.83 21.81 16.95
C ALA A 11 -23.80 22.93 17.17
N SER A 12 -23.48 23.29 18.41
CA SER A 12 -22.38 24.23 18.73
C SER A 12 -21.02 23.55 18.81
N ALA A 13 -20.98 22.22 18.99
CA ALA A 13 -19.76 21.42 18.89
C ALA A 13 -19.40 21.04 17.43
N SER A 14 -20.32 21.18 16.47
CA SER A 14 -20.08 20.85 15.06
C SER A 14 -19.32 21.94 14.27
N LYS A 15 -18.84 22.99 14.96
CA LYS A 15 -17.98 24.05 14.38
C LYS A 15 -16.50 23.89 14.69
N ILE A 16 -16.09 22.70 15.14
CA ILE A 16 -14.72 22.19 14.98
C ILE A 16 -14.69 21.62 13.56
N GLY A 17 -14.88 22.44 12.55
CA GLY A 17 -13.75 23.21 12.07
C GLY A 17 -12.83 22.19 11.43
N SER A 18 -13.17 21.84 10.18
CA SER A 18 -12.39 21.06 9.24
C SER A 18 -10.96 21.61 9.13
N ARG A 19 -10.14 21.33 10.13
CA ARG A 19 -8.71 21.48 10.09
C ARG A 19 -8.24 20.14 9.58
N SER A 20 -8.24 19.97 8.26
CA SER A 20 -7.37 18.99 7.64
C SER A 20 -5.97 19.34 8.14
N ALA A 21 -5.51 18.63 9.15
CA ALA A 21 -4.16 18.77 9.65
C ALA A 21 -3.26 18.11 8.62
N PHE A 22 -3.03 18.80 7.51
CA PHE A 22 -1.89 18.54 6.65
C PHE A 22 -0.65 18.86 7.48
N THR A 23 -0.29 17.90 8.32
CA THR A 23 0.99 17.89 8.99
C THR A 23 1.99 17.57 7.89
N ALA A 24 2.63 18.60 7.35
CA ALA A 24 3.79 18.44 6.50
C ALA A 24 4.93 17.88 7.37
N ALA A 25 4.83 16.59 7.73
CA ALA A 25 5.88 15.87 8.42
C ALA A 25 6.93 15.51 7.37
N LYS A 26 8.17 15.97 7.57
CA LYS A 26 9.28 15.47 6.77
C LYS A 26 9.37 13.95 6.97
N PRO A 27 9.47 13.16 5.90
CA PRO A 27 9.68 11.73 6.04
C PRO A 27 10.96 11.50 6.84
N ASP A 28 10.85 10.73 7.91
CA ASP A 28 12.01 10.31 8.70
C ASP A 28 12.68 9.13 8.00
N HIS A 29 13.83 9.40 7.39
CA HIS A 29 14.64 8.39 6.72
C HIS A 29 15.58 7.64 7.68
N THR A 30 15.68 8.08 8.94
CA THR A 30 16.56 7.46 9.95
C THR A 30 15.89 6.30 10.67
N ASN A 31 14.55 6.25 10.70
CA ASN A 31 13.77 5.15 11.25
C ASN A 31 12.81 4.54 10.21
N PRO A 32 13.32 3.67 9.32
CA PRO A 32 12.49 3.07 8.29
C PRO A 32 11.49 2.08 8.90
N ASN A 33 10.31 1.98 8.27
CA ASN A 33 9.34 0.95 8.60
C ASN A 33 9.82 -0.42 8.10
N TRP A 34 10.44 -1.20 9.00
CA TRP A 34 11.00 -2.51 8.69
C TRP A 34 10.00 -3.52 8.15
N LEU A 35 8.72 -3.45 8.56
CA LEU A 35 7.67 -4.31 8.00
C LEU A 35 7.44 -3.99 6.51
N ARG A 36 7.37 -2.70 6.16
CA ARG A 36 7.24 -2.27 4.75
C ARG A 36 8.47 -2.65 3.93
N VAL A 37 9.66 -2.48 4.49
CA VAL A 37 10.92 -2.87 3.84
C VAL A 37 10.92 -4.38 3.55
N GLY A 38 10.63 -5.20 4.56
CA GLY A 38 10.55 -6.65 4.41
C GLY A 38 9.51 -7.08 3.37
N LEU A 39 8.34 -6.46 3.37
CA LEU A 39 7.30 -6.73 2.38
C LEU A 39 7.77 -6.35 0.95
N ALA A 40 8.39 -5.18 0.79
CA ALA A 40 8.88 -4.73 -0.52
C ALA A 40 9.94 -5.68 -1.10
N PHE A 41 10.92 -6.08 -0.30
CA PHE A 41 11.94 -7.05 -0.73
C PHE A 41 11.34 -8.43 -0.98
N GLY A 42 10.43 -8.89 -0.10
CA GLY A 42 9.74 -10.18 -0.27
C GLY A 42 8.91 -10.25 -1.54
N THR A 43 8.10 -9.22 -1.82
CA THR A 43 7.32 -9.13 -3.06
C THR A 43 8.24 -9.07 -4.28
N SER A 44 9.35 -8.31 -4.22
CA SER A 44 10.30 -8.25 -5.34
C SER A 44 10.93 -9.61 -5.63
N ALA A 45 11.45 -10.32 -4.62
CA ALA A 45 12.02 -11.65 -4.78
C ALA A 45 10.99 -12.66 -5.29
N PHE A 46 9.74 -12.58 -4.81
CA PHE A 46 8.65 -13.42 -5.28
C PHE A 46 8.33 -13.19 -6.77
N LEU A 47 8.23 -11.92 -7.19
CA LEU A 47 8.02 -11.57 -8.60
C LEU A 47 9.16 -12.06 -9.49
N TRP A 48 10.41 -11.93 -9.04
CA TRP A 48 11.57 -12.49 -9.75
C TRP A 48 11.49 -14.01 -9.89
N GLY A 49 11.12 -14.72 -8.82
CA GLY A 49 10.93 -16.17 -8.87
C GLY A 49 9.86 -16.59 -9.88
N LEU A 50 8.73 -15.89 -9.91
CA LEU A 50 7.67 -16.12 -10.92
C LEU A 50 8.16 -15.81 -12.34
N LEU A 51 8.89 -14.72 -12.52
CA LEU A 51 9.43 -14.31 -13.82
C LEU A 51 10.40 -15.36 -14.37
N PHE A 52 11.30 -15.90 -13.54
CA PHE A 52 12.21 -16.96 -13.97
C PHE A 52 11.47 -18.24 -14.34
N LYS A 53 10.44 -18.61 -13.58
CA LYS A 53 9.59 -19.76 -13.90
C LYS A 53 8.87 -19.57 -15.23
N GLN A 54 8.29 -18.39 -15.45
CA GLN A 54 7.62 -18.06 -16.70
C GLN A 54 8.60 -18.10 -17.87
N HIS A 55 9.73 -17.41 -17.75
CA HIS A 55 10.77 -17.38 -18.77
C HIS A 55 11.26 -18.77 -19.16
N SER A 56 11.47 -19.66 -18.19
CA SER A 56 11.91 -21.03 -18.46
C SER A 56 10.86 -21.82 -19.26
N THR A 57 9.59 -21.64 -18.91
CA THR A 57 8.45 -22.23 -19.65
C THR A 57 8.40 -21.71 -21.07
N ASP A 58 8.50 -20.39 -21.25
CA ASP A 58 8.42 -19.74 -22.55
C ASP A 58 9.57 -20.16 -23.47
N VAL A 59 10.79 -20.26 -22.93
CA VAL A 59 11.96 -20.72 -23.67
C VAL A 59 11.81 -22.18 -24.07
N HIS A 60 11.32 -23.04 -23.18
CA HIS A 60 11.09 -24.44 -23.50
C HIS A 60 10.02 -24.60 -24.60
N GLU A 61 8.90 -23.89 -24.48
CA GLU A 61 7.85 -23.90 -25.49
C GLU A 61 8.35 -23.39 -26.85
N TYR A 62 9.16 -22.33 -26.86
CA TYR A 62 9.81 -21.83 -28.06
C TYR A 62 10.69 -22.89 -28.72
N LYS A 63 11.54 -23.57 -27.94
CA LYS A 63 12.43 -24.60 -28.48
C LYS A 63 11.67 -25.78 -29.07
N VAL A 64 10.63 -26.26 -28.38
CA VAL A 64 9.77 -27.36 -28.85
C VAL A 64 9.08 -26.98 -30.16
N ARG A 65 8.57 -25.75 -30.28
CA ARG A 65 7.89 -25.28 -31.51
C ARG A 65 8.83 -25.09 -32.68
N ASN A 66 10.09 -24.78 -32.41
CA ASN A 66 11.09 -24.50 -33.43
C ASN A 66 12.00 -25.70 -33.71
N GLY A 67 11.79 -26.85 -33.05
CA GLY A 67 12.64 -28.04 -33.20
C GLY A 67 14.10 -27.80 -32.80
N LEU A 68 14.32 -26.88 -31.85
CA LEU A 68 15.64 -26.55 -31.30
C LEU A 68 16.01 -27.43 -30.10
N GLU A 69 15.10 -28.34 -29.71
CA GLU A 69 15.23 -29.44 -28.73
C GLU A 69 14.66 -30.74 -29.32
#